data_AF-A0A517U4H2-F1
#
_entry.id   AF-A0A517U4H2-F1
#
_cell.length_a   1.000
_cell.length_b   1.000
_cell.length_c   1.000
_cell.angle_alpha   90.00
_cell.angle_beta   90.00
_cell.angle_gamma   90.00
#
_symmetry.space_group_name_H-M   'P 1'
#
loop_
_entity.id
_entity.type
_entity.pdbx_description
1 polymer ?
#
loop_
_entity_poly.entity_id
_entity_poly.type
_entity_poly.pdbx_seq_one_letter_code
_entity_poly.pdbx_strand_id
1 'polypeptide(L)'
;MRLKFSTHLLAAGLALVCAGCQESTSRNDVADARENLREEQQDVAEAERDAADKVADAQHDADETRHEAMKPVTDGDAAAAAADANEEIAEAQADATAEVRDEQKDVDAAAADLKKTEVEYQTTQARDGFAQQADQQLTVADERIAQLEERHDNVEGADAEALQKQIDALKSQRDRVKDAVDDLRGEELIKWQDHQRTVQQEISTLQELLQTNQ
;
A
#
# COMPACT_ATOMS: atom_id res chain seq x y z
N MET A 1 16.69 30.27 -32.80
CA MET A 1 16.58 30.58 -31.36
C MET A 1 16.93 29.30 -30.58
N ARG A 2 17.62 29.41 -29.44
CA ARG A 2 18.07 28.24 -28.67
C ARG A 2 16.87 27.62 -27.93
N LEU A 3 16.40 26.47 -28.40
CA LEU A 3 15.44 25.63 -27.70
C LEU A 3 16.05 25.19 -26.36
N LYS A 4 15.47 25.68 -25.27
CA LYS A 4 15.79 25.24 -23.91
C LYS A 4 14.96 23.99 -23.66
N PHE A 5 15.55 22.83 -23.86
CA PHE A 5 15.05 21.58 -23.31
C PHE A 5 15.22 21.66 -21.79
N SER A 6 14.16 22.02 -21.08
CA SER A 6 14.09 21.87 -19.62
C SER A 6 13.87 20.39 -19.34
N THR A 7 14.97 19.66 -19.14
CA THR A 7 14.96 18.33 -18.55
C THR A 7 14.45 18.48 -17.12
N HIS A 8 13.15 18.30 -16.91
CA HIS A 8 12.62 18.05 -15.58
C HIS A 8 13.01 16.63 -15.20
N LEU A 9 14.15 16.55 -14.51
CA LEU A 9 14.50 15.46 -13.61
C LEU A 9 13.38 15.37 -12.56
N LEU A 10 12.33 14.61 -12.86
CA LEU A 10 11.42 14.10 -11.84
C LEU A 10 12.21 13.08 -11.04
N ALA A 11 12.60 13.53 -9.85
CA ALA A 11 13.28 12.72 -8.88
C ALA A 11 12.32 11.59 -8.46
N ALA A 12 12.57 10.38 -8.96
CA ALA A 12 12.08 9.14 -8.38
C ALA A 12 12.61 9.06 -6.93
N GLY A 13 11.87 9.67 -6.03
CA GLY A 13 12.25 9.89 -4.65
C GLY A 13 11.21 9.29 -3.73
N LEU A 14 11.14 7.97 -3.65
CA LEU A 14 10.60 7.27 -2.48
C LEU A 14 11.06 5.81 -2.47
N ALA A 15 12.23 5.62 -1.87
CA ALA A 15 12.66 4.33 -1.31
C ALA A 15 13.27 4.59 0.07
N LEU A 16 12.47 5.15 0.97
CA LEU A 16 12.51 4.79 2.38
C LEU A 16 11.44 3.69 2.49
N VAL A 17 11.70 2.46 2.93
CA VAL A 17 12.37 2.10 4.16
C VAL A 17 13.02 0.71 4.04
N CYS A 18 14.26 0.56 4.53
CA CYS A 18 14.82 -0.74 4.90
C CYS A 18 15.72 -0.54 6.13
N ALA A 19 15.10 -0.43 7.31
CA ALA A 19 15.78 -0.63 8.58
C ALA A 19 14.83 -1.16 9.68
N GLY A 20 14.51 -2.45 9.61
CA GLY A 20 14.52 -3.32 10.80
C GLY A 20 13.54 -3.06 11.96
N CYS A 21 12.32 -2.61 11.71
CA CYS A 21 11.20 -2.67 12.65
C CYS A 21 9.96 -3.11 11.86
N GLN A 22 9.11 -3.99 12.40
CA GLN A 22 7.85 -4.40 11.76
C GLN A 22 7.03 -3.16 11.37
N GLU A 23 7.14 -2.74 10.11
CA GLU A 23 6.48 -1.53 9.65
C GLU A 23 5.04 -1.89 9.32
N SER A 24 4.15 -1.61 10.28
CA SER A 24 2.72 -1.69 10.08
C SER A 24 2.29 -0.61 9.11
N THR A 25 1.66 -0.98 7.98
CA THR A 25 1.01 -0.02 7.09
C THR A 25 -0.07 0.72 7.88
N SER A 26 -0.07 2.04 7.78
CA SER A 26 -0.91 2.97 8.54
C SER A 26 -1.94 3.66 7.66
N ARG A 27 -2.83 4.42 8.31
CA ARG A 27 -3.80 5.27 7.61
C ARG A 27 -3.12 6.36 6.78
N ASN A 28 -1.95 6.85 7.23
CA ASN A 28 -1.22 7.89 6.51
C ASN A 28 -0.64 7.32 5.22
N ASP A 29 -0.09 6.10 5.23
CA ASP A 29 0.42 5.46 4.01
C ASP A 29 -0.66 5.31 2.93
N VAL A 30 -1.89 4.96 3.34
CA VAL A 30 -3.04 4.92 2.42
C VAL A 30 -3.41 6.33 1.93
N ALA A 31 -3.31 7.35 2.77
CA ALA A 31 -3.59 8.72 2.37
C ALA A 31 -2.56 9.23 1.36
N ASP A 32 -1.27 8.97 1.61
CA ASP A 32 -0.15 9.34 0.75
C ASP A 32 -0.25 8.62 -0.60
N ALA A 33 -0.56 7.32 -0.63
CA ALA A 33 -0.78 6.58 -1.88
C ALA A 33 -1.99 7.10 -2.69
N ARG A 34 -3.03 7.60 -2.01
CA ARG A 34 -4.17 8.27 -2.67
C ARG A 34 -3.81 9.65 -3.18
N GLU A 35 -2.92 10.36 -2.51
CA GLU A 35 -2.40 11.65 -2.96
C GLU A 35 -1.54 11.45 -4.21
N ASN A 36 -0.60 10.49 -4.19
CA ASN A 36 0.21 10.13 -5.36
C ASN A 36 -0.67 9.81 -6.58
N LEU A 37 -1.68 8.94 -6.44
CA LEU A 37 -2.59 8.63 -7.55
C LEU A 37 -3.29 9.89 -8.13
N ARG A 38 -3.59 10.89 -7.29
CA ARG A 38 -4.19 12.15 -7.76
C ARG A 38 -3.19 13.06 -8.44
N GLU A 39 -1.92 13.02 -8.05
CA GLU A 39 -0.83 13.76 -8.70
C GLU A 39 -0.58 13.18 -10.09
N GLU A 40 -0.41 11.87 -10.23
CA GLU A 40 -0.23 11.20 -11.53
C GLU A 40 -1.42 11.47 -12.49
N GLN A 41 -2.65 11.50 -11.95
CA GLN A 41 -3.83 11.85 -12.74
C GLN A 41 -3.84 13.32 -13.22
N GLN A 42 -3.23 14.22 -12.44
CA GLN A 42 -3.04 15.61 -12.86
C GLN A 42 -1.96 15.72 -13.94
N ASP A 43 -0.88 14.94 -13.82
CA ASP A 43 0.21 14.90 -14.79
C ASP A 43 -0.28 14.40 -16.16
N VAL A 44 -1.13 13.36 -16.19
CA VAL A 44 -1.83 12.95 -17.43
C VAL A 44 -2.66 14.09 -18.01
N ALA A 45 -3.42 14.82 -17.17
CA ALA A 45 -4.24 15.92 -17.65
C ALA A 45 -3.41 17.13 -18.15
N GLU A 46 -2.21 17.32 -17.62
CA GLU A 46 -1.24 18.31 -18.12
C GLU A 46 -0.63 17.85 -19.44
N ALA A 47 -0.19 16.59 -19.53
CA ALA A 47 0.33 16.00 -20.76
C ALA A 47 -0.70 16.01 -21.89
N GLU A 48 -1.99 15.78 -21.61
CA GLU A 48 -3.06 15.92 -22.61
C GLU A 48 -3.18 17.34 -23.16
N ARG A 49 -2.98 18.37 -22.32
CA ARG A 49 -2.99 19.78 -22.76
C ARG A 49 -1.76 20.10 -23.59
N ASP A 50 -0.58 19.72 -23.11
CA ASP A 50 0.68 19.93 -23.82
C ASP A 50 0.71 19.20 -25.16
N ALA A 51 0.17 17.97 -25.22
CA ALA A 51 -0.05 17.21 -26.43
C ALA A 51 -0.96 17.95 -27.43
N ALA A 52 -2.08 18.50 -26.95
CA ALA A 52 -3.00 19.25 -27.79
C ALA A 52 -2.37 20.54 -28.33
N ASP A 53 -1.62 21.26 -27.51
CA ASP A 53 -0.91 22.48 -27.90
C ASP A 53 0.18 22.19 -28.93
N LYS A 54 0.99 21.12 -28.75
CA LYS A 54 2.00 20.68 -29.73
C LYS A 54 1.39 20.36 -31.10
N VAL A 55 0.25 19.65 -31.12
CA VAL A 55 -0.44 19.32 -32.37
C VAL A 55 -1.03 20.57 -33.02
N ALA A 56 -1.56 21.50 -32.24
CA ALA A 56 -2.09 22.76 -32.75
C ALA A 56 -0.98 23.64 -33.35
N ASP A 57 0.17 23.72 -32.71
CA ASP A 57 1.35 24.44 -33.22
C ASP A 57 1.86 23.81 -34.53
N ALA A 58 2.00 22.49 -34.59
CA ALA A 58 2.38 21.78 -35.82
C ALA A 58 1.38 22.00 -36.97
N GLN A 59 0.08 22.03 -36.67
CA GLN A 59 -0.96 22.36 -37.65
C GLN A 59 -0.84 23.79 -38.15
N HIS A 60 -0.54 24.73 -37.26
CA HIS A 60 -0.35 26.13 -37.62
C HIS A 60 0.85 26.31 -38.55
N ASP A 61 2.00 25.73 -38.20
CA ASP A 61 3.23 25.78 -39.00
C ASP A 61 3.05 25.12 -40.39
N ALA A 62 2.33 24.00 -40.43
CA ALA A 62 1.99 23.31 -41.68
C ALA A 62 1.07 24.16 -42.57
N ASP A 63 0.09 24.85 -41.98
CA ASP A 63 -0.82 25.74 -42.71
C ASP A 63 -0.09 26.97 -43.26
N GLU A 64 0.84 27.55 -42.49
CA GLU A 64 1.71 28.63 -42.96
C GLU A 64 2.56 28.17 -44.14
N THR A 65 3.23 27.02 -44.03
CA THR A 65 4.04 26.40 -45.09
C THR A 65 3.23 26.18 -46.36
N ARG A 66 2.00 25.66 -46.23
CA ARG A 66 1.11 25.45 -47.36
C ARG A 66 0.70 26.77 -48.03
N HIS A 67 0.40 27.80 -47.24
CA HIS A 67 0.06 29.12 -47.76
C HIS A 67 1.24 29.77 -48.50
N GLU A 68 2.47 29.59 -48.00
CA GLU A 68 3.69 30.06 -48.67
C GLU A 68 3.90 29.38 -50.02
N ALA A 69 3.73 28.05 -50.07
CA ALA A 69 3.87 27.24 -51.29
C ALA A 69 2.82 27.60 -52.37
N MET A 70 1.69 28.20 -52.01
CA MET A 70 0.66 28.66 -52.96
C MET A 70 0.87 30.10 -53.46
N LYS A 71 1.87 30.84 -52.97
CA LYS A 71 2.19 32.18 -53.50
C LYS A 71 2.66 32.06 -54.96
N PRO A 72 2.24 32.96 -55.88
CA PRO A 72 2.62 32.89 -57.29
C PRO A 72 4.09 33.28 -57.48
N VAL A 73 4.98 32.30 -57.40
CA VAL A 73 6.39 32.38 -57.78
C VAL A 73 6.80 31.10 -58.51
N THR A 74 7.68 31.25 -59.49
CA THR A 74 8.28 30.16 -60.27
C THR A 74 9.18 29.33 -59.36
N ASP A 75 8.79 28.09 -59.04
CA ASP A 75 9.61 26.87 -59.13
C ASP A 75 8.95 25.68 -58.42
N GLY A 76 8.69 24.62 -59.19
CA GLY A 76 8.96 23.22 -58.85
C GLY A 76 8.14 22.47 -57.79
N ASP A 77 8.13 22.89 -56.53
CA ASP A 77 8.11 21.90 -55.43
C ASP A 77 7.03 22.08 -54.35
N ALA A 78 5.97 22.85 -54.65
CA ALA A 78 4.87 23.09 -53.71
C ALA A 78 4.18 21.81 -53.19
N ALA A 79 4.20 20.72 -53.97
CA ALA A 79 3.64 19.44 -53.57
C ALA A 79 4.53 18.69 -52.55
N ALA A 80 5.85 18.83 -52.62
CA ALA A 80 6.78 18.23 -51.68
C ALA A 80 6.69 18.91 -50.31
N ALA A 81 6.72 20.26 -50.28
CA ALA A 81 6.55 21.03 -49.04
C ALA A 81 5.22 20.75 -48.32
N ALA A 82 4.14 20.53 -49.08
CA ALA A 82 2.85 20.16 -48.50
C ALA A 82 2.82 18.71 -47.98
N ALA A 83 3.62 17.81 -48.55
CA ALA A 83 3.75 16.44 -48.04
C ALA A 83 4.55 16.42 -46.74
N ASP A 84 5.69 17.12 -46.70
CA ASP A 84 6.54 17.25 -45.50
C ASP A 84 5.76 17.87 -44.34
N ALA A 85 4.99 18.94 -44.57
CA ALA A 85 4.14 19.56 -43.55
C ALA A 85 3.05 18.62 -42.98
N ASN A 86 2.52 17.70 -43.80
CA ASN A 86 1.58 16.69 -43.31
C ASN A 86 2.28 15.58 -42.51
N GLU A 87 3.54 15.26 -42.86
CA GLU A 87 4.37 14.33 -42.10
C GLU A 87 4.68 14.90 -40.71
N GLU A 88 5.05 16.18 -40.61
CA GLU A 88 5.29 16.86 -39.32
C GLU A 88 4.06 16.84 -38.39
N ILE A 89 2.85 17.07 -38.92
CA ILE A 89 1.61 16.92 -38.13
C ILE A 89 1.43 15.49 -37.64
N ALA A 90 1.70 14.49 -38.50
CA ALA A 90 1.53 13.08 -38.14
C ALA A 90 2.54 12.64 -37.08
N GLU A 91 3.79 13.12 -37.16
CA GLU A 91 4.82 12.92 -36.14
C GLU A 91 4.40 13.56 -34.82
N ALA A 92 3.97 14.83 -34.84
CA ALA A 92 3.51 15.52 -33.63
C ALA A 92 2.32 14.80 -32.96
N GLN A 93 1.39 14.25 -33.73
CA GLN A 93 0.28 13.43 -33.20
C GLN A 93 0.76 12.11 -32.59
N ALA A 94 1.73 11.45 -33.23
CA ALA A 94 2.30 10.20 -32.74
C ALA A 94 3.05 10.43 -31.42
N ASP A 95 3.88 11.47 -31.35
CA ASP A 95 4.63 11.85 -30.16
C ASP A 95 3.71 12.27 -29.01
N ALA A 96 2.74 13.13 -29.28
CA ALA A 96 1.71 13.54 -28.32
C ALA A 96 0.96 12.33 -27.73
N THR A 97 0.58 11.37 -28.58
CA THR A 97 -0.08 10.13 -28.13
C THR A 97 0.87 9.24 -27.31
N ALA A 98 2.16 9.22 -27.63
CA ALA A 98 3.15 8.45 -26.90
C ALA A 98 3.39 9.04 -25.50
N GLU A 99 3.51 10.36 -25.38
CA GLU A 99 3.69 11.07 -24.11
C GLU A 99 2.52 10.81 -23.16
N VAL A 100 1.27 11.03 -23.61
CA VAL A 100 0.07 10.76 -22.79
C VAL A 100 0.00 9.29 -22.37
N ARG A 101 0.39 8.37 -23.25
CA ARG A 101 0.41 6.94 -22.93
C ARG A 101 1.46 6.61 -21.86
N ASP A 102 2.61 7.28 -21.88
CA ASP A 102 3.66 7.05 -20.89
C ASP A 102 3.20 7.52 -19.51
N GLU A 103 2.61 8.72 -19.39
CA GLU A 103 2.01 9.21 -18.13
C GLU A 103 0.87 8.29 -17.64
N GLN A 104 0.08 7.72 -18.55
CA GLN A 104 -0.98 6.79 -18.18
C GLN A 104 -0.44 5.50 -17.53
N LYS A 105 0.79 5.08 -17.84
CA LYS A 105 1.43 3.93 -17.17
C LYS A 105 1.78 4.26 -15.72
N ASP A 106 2.15 5.50 -15.44
CA ASP A 106 2.49 5.94 -14.08
C ASP A 106 1.23 6.02 -13.20
N VAL A 107 0.10 6.47 -13.77
CA VAL A 107 -1.22 6.34 -13.13
C VAL A 107 -1.56 4.87 -12.83
N ASP A 108 -1.34 3.96 -13.77
CA ASP A 108 -1.62 2.53 -13.57
C ASP A 108 -0.74 1.93 -12.46
N ALA A 109 0.53 2.34 -12.40
CA ALA A 109 1.46 1.95 -11.34
C ALA A 109 1.02 2.49 -9.97
N ALA A 110 0.70 3.78 -9.87
CA ALA A 110 0.22 4.40 -8.63
C ALA A 110 -1.11 3.79 -8.15
N ALA A 111 -2.01 3.43 -9.08
CA ALA A 111 -3.25 2.74 -8.74
C ALA A 111 -3.00 1.33 -8.19
N ALA A 112 -2.03 0.60 -8.74
CA ALA A 112 -1.63 -0.71 -8.25
C ALA A 112 -1.00 -0.61 -6.85
N ASP A 113 -0.15 0.39 -6.63
CA ASP A 113 0.48 0.64 -5.33
C ASP A 113 -0.55 1.04 -4.28
N LEU A 114 -1.47 1.96 -4.58
CA LEU A 114 -2.58 2.29 -3.68
C LEU A 114 -3.37 1.04 -3.27
N LYS A 115 -3.74 0.20 -4.25
CA LYS A 115 -4.49 -1.03 -3.95
C LYS A 115 -3.70 -1.96 -3.04
N LYS A 116 -2.39 -2.11 -3.27
CA LYS A 116 -1.51 -2.91 -2.42
C LYS A 116 -1.46 -2.35 -0.99
N THR A 117 -1.23 -1.04 -0.83
CA THR A 117 -1.17 -0.37 0.47
C THR A 117 -2.51 -0.47 1.21
N GLU A 118 -3.65 -0.36 0.53
CA GLU A 118 -4.97 -0.56 1.14
C GLU A 118 -5.17 -1.99 1.66
N VAL A 119 -4.72 -3.00 0.91
CA VAL A 119 -4.77 -4.40 1.34
C VAL A 119 -3.86 -4.64 2.54
N GLU A 120 -2.64 -4.11 2.52
CA GLU A 120 -1.72 -4.21 3.66
C GLU A 120 -2.32 -3.55 4.90
N TYR A 121 -2.83 -2.33 4.79
CA TYR A 121 -3.49 -1.64 5.91
C TYR A 121 -4.65 -2.44 6.51
N GLN A 122 -5.53 -3.01 5.68
CA GLN A 122 -6.62 -3.87 6.15
C GLN A 122 -6.10 -5.13 6.84
N THR A 123 -5.03 -5.72 6.31
CA THR A 123 -4.41 -6.91 6.88
C THR A 123 -3.78 -6.61 8.23
N THR A 124 -3.14 -5.44 8.39
CA THR A 124 -2.61 -4.96 9.66
C THR A 124 -3.73 -4.78 10.68
N GLN A 125 -4.82 -4.12 10.31
CA GLN A 125 -5.97 -3.96 11.21
C GLN A 125 -6.55 -5.30 11.66
N ALA A 126 -6.67 -6.27 10.75
CA ALA A 126 -7.18 -7.60 11.07
C ALA A 126 -6.26 -8.33 12.06
N ARG A 127 -4.94 -8.32 11.81
CA ARG A 127 -3.94 -8.91 12.70
C ARG A 127 -3.98 -8.28 14.09
N ASP A 128 -3.95 -6.95 14.14
CA ASP A 128 -3.86 -6.21 15.40
C ASP A 128 -5.16 -6.33 16.21
N GLY A 129 -6.31 -6.32 15.53
CA GLY A 129 -7.61 -6.60 16.17
C GLY A 129 -7.70 -8.02 16.72
N PHE A 130 -7.18 -9.01 16.01
CA PHE A 130 -7.10 -10.39 16.50
C PHE A 130 -6.16 -10.51 17.71
N ALA A 131 -4.98 -9.90 17.67
CA ALA A 131 -4.05 -9.87 18.80
C ALA A 131 -4.67 -9.18 20.02
N GLN A 132 -5.40 -8.09 19.82
CA GLN A 132 -6.12 -7.40 20.91
C GLN A 132 -7.21 -8.28 21.53
N GLN A 133 -7.94 -9.07 20.72
CA GLN A 133 -8.91 -10.04 21.24
C GLN A 133 -8.22 -11.11 22.10
N ALA A 134 -7.03 -11.58 21.69
CA ALA A 134 -6.25 -12.53 22.47
C ALA A 134 -5.78 -11.91 23.81
N ASP A 135 -5.32 -10.66 23.80
CA ASP A 135 -4.93 -9.93 25.02
C ASP A 135 -6.09 -9.79 26.03
N GLN A 136 -7.33 -9.63 25.54
CA GLN A 136 -8.52 -9.63 26.40
C GLN A 136 -8.72 -10.99 27.09
N GLN A 137 -8.47 -12.10 26.39
CA GLN A 137 -8.54 -13.44 27.00
C GLN A 137 -7.43 -13.65 28.03
N LEU A 138 -6.22 -13.16 27.75
CA LEU A 138 -5.12 -13.16 28.71
C LEU A 138 -5.47 -12.39 29.99
N THR A 139 -6.12 -11.23 29.85
CA THR A 139 -6.57 -10.43 31.00
C THR A 139 -7.58 -11.19 31.87
N VAL A 140 -8.56 -11.86 31.25
CA VAL A 140 -9.54 -12.71 31.98
C VAL A 140 -8.83 -13.85 32.71
N ALA A 141 -7.81 -14.45 32.08
CA ALA A 141 -7.03 -15.50 32.71
C ALA A 141 -6.21 -15.00 33.90
N ASP A 142 -5.58 -13.82 33.79
CA ASP A 142 -4.84 -13.19 34.88
C ASP A 142 -5.77 -12.89 36.07
N GLU A 143 -6.99 -12.40 35.83
CA GLU A 143 -8.01 -12.20 36.87
C GLU A 143 -8.40 -13.52 37.55
N ARG A 144 -8.59 -14.61 36.79
CA ARG A 144 -8.92 -15.92 37.37
C ARG A 144 -7.77 -16.49 38.19
N ILE A 145 -6.54 -16.35 37.70
CA ILE A 145 -5.34 -16.76 38.43
C ILE A 145 -5.27 -16.03 39.77
N ALA A 146 -5.47 -14.72 39.80
CA ALA A 146 -5.46 -13.94 41.03
C ALA A 146 -6.55 -14.39 42.03
N GLN A 147 -7.76 -14.71 41.56
CA GLN A 147 -8.82 -15.26 42.42
C GLN A 147 -8.47 -16.63 43.00
N LEU A 148 -7.81 -17.50 42.22
CA LEU A 148 -7.38 -18.81 42.68
C LEU A 148 -6.23 -18.69 43.68
N GLU A 149 -5.30 -17.76 43.48
CA GLU A 149 -4.21 -17.45 44.42
C GLU A 149 -4.77 -16.95 45.77
N GLU A 150 -5.74 -16.04 45.75
CA GLU A 150 -6.40 -15.59 46.98
C GLU A 150 -7.11 -16.75 47.71
N ARG A 151 -7.80 -17.64 46.97
CA ARG A 151 -8.42 -18.83 47.57
C ARG A 151 -7.39 -19.80 48.13
N HIS A 152 -6.28 -20.00 47.42
CA HIS A 152 -5.17 -20.86 47.82
C HIS A 152 -4.59 -20.41 49.17
N ASP A 153 -4.39 -19.11 49.37
CA ASP A 153 -3.87 -18.54 50.62
C ASP A 153 -4.81 -18.75 51.83
N ASN A 154 -6.07 -19.10 51.59
CA ASN A 154 -7.09 -19.32 52.61
C ASN A 154 -7.41 -20.81 52.87
N VAL A 155 -6.73 -21.74 52.21
CA VAL A 155 -6.92 -23.19 52.40
C VAL A 155 -5.60 -23.88 52.73
N GLU A 156 -5.68 -25.05 53.35
CA GLU A 156 -4.50 -25.86 53.71
C GLU A 156 -4.68 -27.32 53.28
N GLY A 157 -3.58 -28.06 53.22
CA GLY A 157 -3.58 -29.49 52.92
C GLY A 157 -3.92 -29.80 51.46
N ALA A 158 -4.67 -30.88 51.23
CA ALA A 158 -4.93 -31.40 49.89
C ALA A 158 -5.67 -30.40 48.97
N ASP A 159 -6.51 -29.53 49.54
CA ASP A 159 -7.25 -28.52 48.77
C ASP A 159 -6.32 -27.41 48.26
N ALA A 160 -5.32 -27.01 49.08
CA ALA A 160 -4.29 -26.07 48.66
C ALA A 160 -3.45 -26.64 47.52
N GLU A 161 -3.01 -27.91 47.64
CA GLU A 161 -2.27 -28.59 46.57
C GLU A 161 -3.07 -28.70 45.26
N ALA A 162 -4.39 -28.90 45.35
CA ALA A 162 -5.27 -28.95 44.18
C ALA A 162 -5.38 -27.57 43.51
N LEU A 163 -5.58 -26.50 44.28
CA LEU A 163 -5.62 -25.13 43.75
C LEU A 163 -4.28 -24.70 43.14
N GLN A 164 -3.14 -25.04 43.77
CA GLN A 164 -1.83 -24.74 43.23
C GLN A 164 -1.63 -25.36 41.84
N LYS A 165 -2.04 -26.62 41.64
CA LYS A 165 -1.98 -27.28 40.33
C LYS A 165 -2.84 -26.56 39.27
N GLN A 166 -4.01 -26.04 39.67
CA GLN A 166 -4.87 -25.27 38.77
C GLN A 166 -4.22 -23.94 38.37
N ILE A 167 -3.65 -23.23 39.35
CA ILE A 167 -2.89 -21.98 39.14
C ILE A 167 -1.73 -22.21 38.18
N ASP A 168 -0.92 -23.25 38.40
CA ASP A 168 0.24 -23.57 37.56
C ASP A 168 -0.17 -23.92 36.12
N ALA A 169 -1.25 -24.69 35.96
CA ALA A 169 -1.79 -25.04 34.64
C ALA A 169 -2.28 -23.80 33.88
N LEU A 170 -3.02 -22.91 34.54
CA LEU A 170 -3.50 -21.66 33.95
C LEU A 170 -2.35 -20.72 33.59
N LYS A 171 -1.36 -20.54 34.48
CA LYS A 171 -0.17 -19.72 34.20
C LYS A 171 0.60 -20.23 32.99
N SER A 172 0.86 -21.54 32.95
CA SER A 172 1.57 -22.16 31.83
C SER A 172 0.83 -21.98 30.50
N GLN A 173 -0.51 -22.11 30.50
CA GLN A 173 -1.31 -21.91 29.30
C GLN A 173 -1.40 -20.43 28.89
N ARG A 174 -1.53 -19.51 29.86
CA ARG A 174 -1.48 -18.06 29.65
C ARG A 174 -0.17 -17.67 28.98
N ASP A 175 0.96 -18.18 29.46
CA ASP A 175 2.27 -17.90 28.89
C ASP A 175 2.38 -18.43 27.44
N ARG A 176 1.89 -19.63 27.14
CA ARG A 176 1.83 -20.15 25.76
C ARG A 176 1.00 -19.28 24.82
N VAL A 177 -0.17 -18.81 25.27
CA VAL A 177 -1.00 -17.89 24.48
C VAL A 177 -0.25 -16.59 24.23
N LYS A 178 0.40 -16.04 25.26
CA LYS A 178 1.18 -14.81 25.15
C LYS A 178 2.32 -14.95 24.13
N ASP A 179 3.12 -16.00 24.25
CA ASP A 179 4.23 -16.26 23.33
C ASP A 179 3.71 -16.40 21.88
N ALA A 180 2.60 -17.12 21.67
CA ALA A 180 2.00 -17.27 20.35
C ALA A 180 1.45 -15.95 19.78
N VAL A 181 0.94 -15.04 20.61
CA VAL A 181 0.49 -13.71 20.20
C VAL A 181 1.67 -12.81 19.85
N ASP A 182 2.75 -12.87 20.63
CA ASP A 182 3.97 -12.10 20.38
C ASP A 182 4.65 -12.57 19.08
N ASP A 183 4.68 -13.88 18.81
CA ASP A 183 5.12 -14.46 17.53
C ASP A 183 4.24 -13.98 16.36
N LEU A 184 2.91 -14.01 16.52
CA LEU A 184 1.96 -13.54 15.50
C LEU A 184 2.16 -12.06 15.17
N ARG A 185 2.47 -11.23 16.18
CA ARG A 185 2.80 -9.83 15.97
C ARG A 185 4.11 -9.71 15.19
N GLY A 186 5.13 -10.47 15.61
CA GLY A 186 6.49 -10.56 15.09
C GLY A 186 6.61 -10.86 13.59
N GLU A 187 5.66 -11.63 13.07
CA GLU A 187 5.73 -12.21 11.73
C GLU A 187 5.44 -11.21 10.59
N GLU A 188 5.89 -11.56 9.38
CA GLU A 188 5.52 -10.84 8.16
C GLU A 188 4.00 -10.79 7.97
N LEU A 189 3.50 -9.64 7.51
CA LEU A 189 2.06 -9.38 7.38
C LEU A 189 1.34 -10.34 6.42
N ILE A 190 2.03 -10.98 5.49
CA ILE A 190 1.41 -11.97 4.59
C ILE A 190 1.25 -13.34 5.28
N LYS A 191 2.01 -13.61 6.35
CA LYS A 191 2.09 -14.92 7.01
C LYS A 191 1.38 -14.98 8.37
N TRP A 192 0.92 -13.87 8.94
CA TRP A 192 0.30 -13.88 10.27
C TRP A 192 -0.91 -14.83 10.37
N GLN A 193 -1.62 -15.07 9.26
CA GLN A 193 -2.74 -16.01 9.20
C GLN A 193 -2.32 -17.46 9.48
N ASP A 194 -1.08 -17.84 9.14
CA ASP A 194 -0.54 -19.17 9.46
C ASP A 194 -0.39 -19.35 10.98
N HIS A 195 -0.08 -18.27 11.69
CA HIS A 195 0.05 -18.25 13.16
C HIS A 195 -1.29 -18.10 13.88
N GLN A 196 -2.32 -17.57 13.19
CA GLN A 196 -3.66 -17.39 13.74
C GLN A 196 -4.22 -18.72 14.28
N ARG A 197 -3.99 -19.83 13.56
CA ARG A 197 -4.45 -21.16 13.99
C ARG A 197 -3.83 -21.58 15.31
N THR A 198 -2.52 -21.36 15.49
CA THR A 198 -1.80 -21.69 16.72
C THR A 198 -2.37 -20.89 17.89
N VAL A 199 -2.52 -19.56 17.72
CA VAL A 199 -3.11 -18.71 18.77
C VAL A 199 -4.54 -19.15 19.11
N GLN A 200 -5.37 -19.50 18.12
CA GLN A 200 -6.72 -20.00 18.37
C GLN A 200 -6.74 -21.32 19.15
N GLN A 201 -5.81 -22.23 18.88
CA GLN A 201 -5.70 -23.50 19.61
C GLN A 201 -5.28 -23.26 21.07
N GLU A 202 -4.31 -22.39 21.30
CA GLU A 202 -3.86 -22.04 22.65
C GLU A 202 -4.95 -21.29 23.43
N ILE A 203 -5.70 -20.38 22.80
CA ILE A 203 -6.84 -19.69 23.41
C ILE A 203 -7.96 -20.68 23.75
N SER A 204 -8.27 -21.63 22.86
CA SER A 204 -9.32 -22.63 23.12
C SER A 204 -8.96 -23.48 24.35
N THR A 205 -7.70 -23.90 24.45
CA THR A 205 -7.18 -24.63 25.61
C THR A 205 -7.24 -23.78 26.89
N LEU A 206 -6.92 -22.49 26.80
CA LEU A 206 -7.06 -21.56 27.92
C LEU A 206 -8.52 -21.43 28.37
N GLN A 207 -9.46 -21.31 27.44
CA GLN A 207 -10.89 -21.22 27.75
C GLN A 207 -11.43 -22.48 28.41
N GLU A 208 -11.03 -23.67 27.96
CA GLU A 208 -11.36 -24.94 28.61
C GLU A 208 -10.85 -24.98 30.05
N LEU A 209 -9.62 -24.52 30.30
CA LEU A 209 -9.10 -24.40 31.65
C LEU A 209 -9.89 -23.38 32.48
N LEU A 210 -10.26 -22.23 31.92
CA LEU A 210 -11.05 -21.24 32.65
C LEU A 210 -12.44 -21.75 33.04
N GLN A 211 -13.07 -22.56 32.19
CA GLN A 211 -14.37 -23.16 32.48
C GLN A 211 -14.29 -24.28 33.52
N THR A 212 -13.27 -25.14 33.43
CA THR A 212 -13.08 -26.25 34.37
C THR A 212 -12.66 -25.77 35.77
N ASN A 213 -12.07 -24.58 35.84
CA ASN A 213 -11.64 -23.97 37.08
C ASN A 213 -12.65 -22.99 37.67
N GLN A 214 -13.94 -22.94 37.28
CA GLN A 214 -14.98 -22.08 37.91
C GLN A 214 -15.34 -22.54 39.32
#